data_AF-A0A352VM73-F1
#
_entry.id   AF-A0A352VM73-F1
#
_cell.length_a   1.000
_cell.length_b   1.000
_cell.length_c   1.000
_cell.angle_alpha   90.00
_cell.angle_beta   90.00
_cell.angle_gamma   90.00
#
_symmetry.space_group_name_H-M   'P 1'
#
loop_
_entity.id
_entity.type
_entity.pdbx_description
1 polymer ?
#
loop_
_entity_poly.entity_id
_entity_poly.type
_entity_poly.pdbx_seq_one_letter_code
_entity_poly.pdbx_strand_id
1 'polypeptide(L)'
;MSFAREGYPFVAIGVLLAGLAWVGVAASIGGPWLRGVAALLSVLSLFTLWFFRDPTPVLSEDAGAVVAPGHGKVISISEVDEPTFMGGTARRITIFLSIFDVHVNRIPVSGKVERVEYVPGRFG
;
A
#
# COMPACT_ATOMS: atom_id res chain seq x y z
N MET A 1 -12.43 -6.28 -8.66
CA MET A 1 -11.16 -5.70 -8.18
C MET A 1 -11.53 -4.61 -7.18
N SER A 2 -11.06 -4.72 -5.93
CA SER A 2 -11.38 -3.75 -4.87
C SER A 2 -10.29 -2.68 -4.77
N PHE A 3 -10.55 -1.61 -4.01
CA PHE A 3 -9.59 -0.57 -3.67
C PHE A 3 -9.55 -0.38 -2.15
N ALA A 4 -8.38 -0.04 -1.62
CA ALA A 4 -8.20 0.28 -0.21
C ALA A 4 -9.02 1.53 0.15
N ARG A 5 -9.72 1.50 1.30
CA ARG A 5 -10.61 2.61 1.72
C ARG A 5 -9.82 3.88 2.00
N GLU A 6 -8.61 3.70 2.49
CA GLU A 6 -7.64 4.74 2.81
C GLU A 6 -7.15 5.46 1.54
N GLY A 7 -7.29 4.83 0.37
CA GLY A 7 -6.92 5.42 -0.92
C GLY A 7 -7.93 6.43 -1.47
N TYR A 8 -9.20 6.35 -1.07
CA TYR A 8 -10.26 7.21 -1.64
C TYR A 8 -9.97 8.71 -1.51
N PRO A 9 -9.53 9.24 -0.35
CA PRO A 9 -9.22 10.67 -0.23
C PRO A 9 -8.11 11.12 -1.19
N PHE A 10 -7.04 10.33 -1.34
CA PHE A 10 -5.91 10.66 -2.22
C PHE A 10 -6.31 10.65 -3.69
N VAL A 11 -7.07 9.64 -4.11
CA VAL A 11 -7.59 9.55 -5.48
C VAL A 11 -8.55 10.69 -5.77
N ALA A 12 -9.46 11.01 -4.83
CA ALA A 12 -10.43 12.09 -5.00
C ALA A 12 -9.75 13.45 -5.15
N ILE A 13 -8.75 13.75 -4.31
CA ILE A 13 -7.97 14.98 -4.40
C ILE A 13 -7.23 15.06 -5.74
N GLY A 14 -6.56 13.97 -6.15
CA GLY A 14 -5.85 13.91 -7.43
C GLY A 14 -6.77 14.19 -8.62
N VAL A 15 -7.90 13.48 -8.68
CA VAL A 15 -8.89 13.62 -9.76
C VAL A 15 -9.49 15.04 -9.79
N LEU A 16 -9.78 15.61 -8.62
CA LEU A 16 -10.30 16.98 -8.54
C LEU A 16 -9.27 18.01 -9.06
N LEU A 17 -8.01 17.90 -8.66
CA LEU A 17 -6.94 18.79 -9.14
C LEU A 17 -6.71 18.63 -10.64
N ALA A 18 -6.68 17.40 -11.15
CA ALA A 18 -6.57 17.12 -12.58
C ALA A 18 -7.76 17.71 -13.36
N GLY A 19 -8.98 17.54 -12.85
CA GLY A 19 -10.21 18.08 -13.43
C GLY A 19 -10.20 19.61 -13.51
N LEU A 20 -9.84 20.29 -12.41
CA LEU A 20 -9.71 21.75 -12.37
C LEU A 20 -8.65 22.26 -13.37
N ALA A 21 -7.52 21.56 -13.49
CA ALA A 21 -6.50 21.90 -14.47
C ALA A 21 -7.01 21.77 -15.91
N TRP A 22 -7.76 20.71 -16.23
CA TRP A 22 -8.39 20.54 -17.54
C TRP A 22 -9.49 21.58 -17.83
N VAL A 23 -10.27 21.97 -16.82
CA VAL A 23 -11.23 23.08 -16.94
C VAL A 23 -10.52 24.39 -17.27
N GLY A 24 -9.38 24.68 -16.59
CA GLY A 24 -8.55 25.84 -16.91
C GLY A 24 -8.03 25.82 -18.34
N VAL A 25 -7.57 24.66 -18.82
CA VAL A 25 -7.14 24.47 -20.23
C VAL A 25 -8.29 24.75 -21.20
N ALA A 26 -9.49 24.22 -20.94
CA ALA A 26 -10.66 24.42 -21.78
C ALA A 26 -11.12 25.89 -21.81
N ALA A 27 -11.00 26.58 -20.67
CA ALA A 27 -11.27 28.01 -20.53
C ALA A 27 -10.15 28.91 -21.10
N SER A 28 -9.09 28.35 -21.69
CA SER A 28 -7.91 29.07 -22.18
C SER A 28 -7.19 29.91 -21.12
N ILE A 29 -7.29 29.50 -19.85
CA ILE A 29 -6.61 30.10 -18.70
C ILE A 29 -5.22 29.45 -18.58
N GLY A 30 -4.18 30.24 -18.28
CA GLY A 30 -2.87 29.69 -17.91
C GLY A 30 -1.99 29.21 -19.07
N GLY A 31 -2.34 29.44 -20.33
CA GLY A 31 -1.44 29.18 -21.47
C GLY A 31 -1.06 27.70 -21.68
N PRO A 32 -0.04 27.42 -22.52
CA PRO A 32 0.27 26.05 -22.95
C PRO A 32 0.88 25.15 -21.86
N TRP A 33 1.52 25.73 -20.83
CA TRP A 33 2.13 24.93 -19.75
C TRP A 33 1.09 24.22 -18.88
N LEU A 34 -0.13 24.80 -18.77
CA LEU A 34 -1.20 24.21 -17.99
C LEU A 34 -1.64 22.83 -18.54
N ARG A 35 -1.50 22.60 -19.85
CA ARG A 35 -1.72 21.27 -20.46
C ARG A 35 -0.76 20.23 -19.92
N GLY A 36 0.52 20.60 -19.75
CA GLY A 36 1.54 19.73 -19.17
C GLY A 36 1.21 19.38 -17.72
N VAL A 37 0.79 20.37 -16.93
CA VAL A 37 0.37 20.15 -15.54
C VAL A 37 -0.89 19.30 -15.44
N ALA A 38 -1.91 19.56 -16.26
CA ALA A 38 -3.13 18.77 -16.30
C ALA A 38 -2.85 17.31 -16.65
N ALA A 39 -1.96 17.07 -17.64
CA ALA A 39 -1.53 15.72 -18.02
C ALA A 39 -0.78 15.02 -16.86
N LEU A 40 0.18 15.71 -16.23
CA LEU A 40 0.93 15.14 -15.09
C LEU A 40 0.00 14.78 -13.94
N LEU A 41 -0.91 15.68 -13.55
CA LEU A 41 -1.89 15.42 -12.48
C LEU A 41 -2.81 14.24 -12.82
N SER A 42 -3.19 14.11 -14.10
CA SER A 42 -3.98 12.97 -14.57
C SER A 42 -3.21 11.66 -14.42
N VAL A 43 -1.94 11.62 -14.83
CA VAL A 43 -1.07 10.44 -14.68
C VAL A 43 -0.87 10.09 -13.21
N LEU A 44 -0.61 11.07 -12.35
CA LEU A 44 -0.46 10.85 -10.90
C LEU A 44 -1.75 10.33 -10.25
N SER A 45 -2.91 10.82 -10.71
CA SER A 45 -4.23 10.33 -10.25
C SER A 45 -4.48 8.88 -10.65
N LEU A 46 -4.11 8.52 -11.88
CA LEU A 46 -4.18 7.14 -12.34
C LEU A 46 -3.19 6.25 -11.58
N PHE A 47 -1.99 6.73 -11.31
CA PHE A 47 -0.99 6.02 -10.53
C PHE A 47 -1.46 5.79 -9.09
N THR A 48 -2.03 6.81 -8.43
CA THR A 48 -2.58 6.66 -7.07
C THR A 48 -3.74 5.66 -7.05
N LEU A 49 -4.65 5.71 -8.02
CA LEU A 49 -5.71 4.70 -8.15
C LEU A 49 -5.12 3.28 -8.29
N TRP A 50 -4.09 3.12 -9.11
CA TRP A 50 -3.41 1.84 -9.31
C TRP A 50 -2.62 1.37 -8.07
N PHE A 51 -2.03 2.30 -7.32
CA PHE A 51 -1.27 2.04 -6.10
C PHE A 51 -2.15 1.50 -4.96
N PHE A 52 -3.36 2.07 -4.80
CA PHE A 52 -4.33 1.66 -3.78
C PHE A 52 -5.22 0.47 -4.22
N ARG A 53 -4.85 -0.26 -5.27
CA ARG A 53 -5.58 -1.46 -5.68
C ARG A 53 -5.53 -2.53 -4.59
N ASP A 54 -6.64 -3.24 -4.41
CA ASP A 54 -6.76 -4.31 -3.44
C ASP A 54 -7.37 -5.57 -4.09
N PRO A 55 -6.54 -6.43 -4.73
CA PRO A 55 -7.00 -7.70 -5.24
C PRO A 55 -7.35 -8.67 -4.09
N THR A 56 -8.36 -9.51 -4.33
CA THR A 56 -8.70 -10.63 -3.44
C THR A 56 -7.52 -11.61 -3.43
N PRO A 57 -7.05 -12.03 -2.24
CA PRO A 57 -5.90 -12.93 -2.15
C PRO A 57 -6.34 -14.35 -2.53
N VAL A 58 -5.40 -15.13 -3.08
CA VAL A 58 -5.56 -16.58 -3.18
C VAL A 58 -5.19 -17.16 -1.83
N LEU A 59 -6.13 -17.83 -1.17
CA LEU A 59 -5.93 -18.45 0.13
C LEU A 59 -5.61 -19.94 -0.04
N SER A 60 -4.77 -20.47 0.84
CA SER A 60 -4.55 -21.91 0.96
C SER A 60 -5.75 -22.57 1.64
N GLU A 61 -6.13 -23.77 1.19
CA GLU A 61 -7.16 -24.59 1.85
C GLU A 61 -6.60 -25.37 3.07
N ASP A 62 -5.28 -25.42 3.22
CA ASP A 62 -4.63 -26.07 4.35
C ASP A 62 -4.77 -25.23 5.63
N ALA A 63 -5.49 -25.78 6.62
CA ALA A 63 -5.72 -25.16 7.92
C ALA A 63 -4.43 -24.90 8.72
N GLY A 64 -3.33 -25.60 8.42
CA GLY A 64 -2.02 -25.39 9.04
C GLY A 64 -1.11 -24.41 8.29
N ALA A 65 -1.52 -23.91 7.12
CA ALA A 65 -0.67 -23.06 6.30
C ALA A 65 -0.54 -21.65 6.87
N VAL A 66 0.70 -21.16 6.95
CA VAL A 66 1.01 -19.74 7.16
C VAL A 66 1.16 -19.09 5.78
N VAL A 67 0.25 -18.18 5.43
CA VAL A 67 0.27 -17.50 4.14
C VAL A 67 1.05 -16.19 4.21
N ALA A 68 1.50 -15.69 3.06
CA ALA A 68 2.17 -14.40 2.99
C ALA A 68 1.17 -13.27 3.34
N PRO A 69 1.53 -12.34 4.24
CA PRO A 69 0.64 -11.23 4.61
C PRO A 69 0.50 -10.16 3.50
N GLY A 70 1.41 -10.09 2.54
CA GLY A 70 1.40 -9.08 1.48
C GLY A 70 2.11 -9.55 0.20
N HIS A 71 1.93 -8.81 -0.90
CA HIS A 71 2.39 -9.17 -2.25
C HIS A 71 3.85 -8.75 -2.55
N GLY A 72 4.70 -8.76 -1.52
CA GLY A 72 6.09 -8.32 -1.65
C GLY A 72 7.09 -9.44 -1.95
N LYS A 73 8.38 -9.08 -1.96
CA LYS A 73 9.48 -10.02 -2.11
C LYS A 73 10.03 -10.43 -0.74
N VAL A 74 10.20 -11.73 -0.51
CA VAL A 74 10.98 -12.20 0.65
C VAL A 74 12.45 -11.82 0.45
N ILE A 75 12.97 -10.99 1.35
CA ILE A 75 14.36 -10.50 1.29
C ILE A 75 15.26 -11.12 2.35
N SER A 76 14.69 -11.75 3.38
CA SER A 76 15.46 -12.47 4.41
C SER A 76 14.58 -13.51 5.12
N ILE A 77 15.19 -14.64 5.48
CA ILE A 77 14.66 -15.62 6.42
C ILE A 77 15.80 -15.92 7.40
N SER A 78 15.62 -15.58 8.67
CA SER A 78 16.67 -15.71 9.67
C SER A 78 16.12 -16.10 11.04
N GLU A 79 16.94 -16.75 11.85
CA GLU A 79 16.66 -16.93 13.28
C GLU A 79 17.10 -15.69 14.04
N VAL A 80 16.27 -15.25 14.97
CA VAL A 80 16.45 -14.03 15.74
C VAL A 80 16.06 -14.30 17.19
N ASP A 81 16.75 -13.67 18.14
CA ASP A 81 16.26 -13.63 19.51
C ASP A 81 15.09 -12.64 19.59
N GLU A 82 13.94 -13.08 20.10
CA GLU A 82 12.76 -12.25 20.31
C GLU A 82 12.28 -12.38 21.78
N PRO A 83 12.90 -11.64 22.71
CA PRO A 83 12.56 -11.71 24.13
C PRO A 83 11.24 -11.01 24.50
N THR A 84 10.65 -10.22 23.59
CA THR A 84 9.53 -9.31 23.93
C THR A 84 8.18 -10.02 24.04
N PHE A 85 7.79 -10.75 23.00
CA PHE A 85 6.54 -11.51 22.95
C PHE A 85 6.80 -13.02 22.98
N MET A 86 7.79 -13.50 22.22
CA MET A 86 8.07 -14.93 22.11
C MET A 86 8.93 -15.49 23.26
N GLY A 87 9.72 -14.63 23.93
CA GLY A 87 10.57 -15.02 25.06
C GLY A 87 11.79 -15.87 24.70
N GLY A 88 12.24 -15.83 23.44
CA GLY A 88 13.40 -16.61 22.97
C GLY A 88 13.56 -16.61 21.45
N THR A 89 14.27 -17.61 20.91
CA THR A 89 14.57 -17.71 19.48
C THR A 89 13.31 -17.89 18.63
N ALA A 90 13.15 -17.03 17.63
CA ALA A 90 12.07 -17.05 16.66
C ALA A 90 12.61 -17.03 15.22
N ARG A 91 11.81 -17.54 14.28
CA ARG A 91 12.09 -17.41 12.84
C ARG A 91 11.45 -16.13 12.29
N ARG A 92 12.27 -15.23 11.77
CA ARG A 92 11.84 -13.97 11.14
C ARG A 92 11.84 -14.13 9.62
N ILE A 93 10.71 -13.76 9.00
CA ILE A 93 10.57 -13.66 7.56
C ILE A 93 10.37 -12.18 7.23
N THR A 94 11.28 -11.61 6.44
CA THR A 94 11.21 -10.20 6.03
C THR A 94 10.71 -10.10 4.60
N ILE A 95 9.60 -9.39 4.41
CA ILE A 95 8.99 -9.14 3.10
C ILE A 95 9.10 -7.64 2.79
N PHE A 96 9.67 -7.32 1.64
CA PHE A 96 9.76 -5.96 1.12
C PHE A 96 8.66 -5.71 0.09
N LEU A 97 7.86 -4.67 0.31
CA LEU A 97 6.87 -4.19 -0.65
C LEU A 97 7.48 -3.01 -1.42
N SER A 98 7.64 -3.17 -2.72
CA SER A 98 8.01 -2.09 -3.64
C SER A 98 6.82 -1.20 -3.95
N ILE A 99 7.05 -0.02 -4.53
CA ILE A 99 5.99 0.90 -4.99
C ILE A 99 5.04 0.27 -6.02
N PHE A 100 5.44 -0.85 -6.64
CA PHE A 100 4.63 -1.55 -7.62
C PHE A 100 3.76 -2.64 -7.00
N ASP A 101 3.99 -3.00 -5.74
CA ASP A 101 3.25 -4.04 -5.06
C ASP A 101 1.96 -3.49 -4.43
N VAL A 102 1.08 -4.40 -4.02
CA VAL A 102 -0.13 -4.05 -3.28
C VAL A 102 0.25 -3.72 -1.85
N HIS A 103 0.01 -2.48 -1.42
CA HIS A 103 0.36 -1.96 -0.08
C HIS A 103 -0.74 -2.26 0.96
N VAL A 104 -1.23 -3.50 0.96
CA VAL A 104 -2.21 -4.01 1.92
C VAL A 104 -1.59 -5.23 2.58
N ASN A 105 -1.43 -5.16 3.91
CA ASN A 105 -1.01 -6.30 4.72
C ASN A 105 -2.24 -6.93 5.37
N ARG A 106 -2.35 -8.25 5.23
CA ARG A 106 -3.42 -9.08 5.80
C ARG A 106 -2.85 -10.02 6.86
N ILE A 107 -3.74 -10.63 7.63
CA ILE A 107 -3.36 -11.58 8.69
C ILE A 107 -2.89 -12.90 8.03
N PRO A 108 -1.68 -13.39 8.33
CA PRO A 108 -1.11 -14.58 7.69
C PRO A 108 -1.64 -15.92 8.26
N VAL A 109 -2.28 -15.89 9.43
CA VAL A 109 -2.82 -17.07 10.14
C VAL A 109 -4.12 -16.71 10.85
N SER A 110 -4.98 -17.70 11.13
CA SER A 110 -6.11 -17.49 12.05
C SER A 110 -5.63 -17.43 13.50
N GLY A 111 -6.13 -16.48 14.29
CA GLY A 111 -5.72 -16.35 15.68
C GLY A 111 -6.37 -15.16 16.39
N LYS A 112 -5.98 -14.93 17.64
CA LYS A 112 -6.39 -13.77 18.44
C LYS A 112 -5.21 -12.82 18.60
N VAL A 113 -5.44 -11.52 18.44
CA VAL A 113 -4.44 -10.50 18.74
C VAL A 113 -4.32 -10.39 20.27
N GLU A 114 -3.18 -10.78 20.82
CA GLU A 114 -2.91 -10.70 22.27
C GLU A 114 -2.17 -9.41 22.67
N ARG A 115 -1.33 -8.88 21.78
CA ARG A 115 -0.52 -7.69 22.04
C ARG A 115 -0.36 -6.86 20.76
N VAL A 116 -0.42 -5.54 20.91
CA VAL A 116 -0.06 -4.55 19.89
C VAL A 116 0.88 -3.55 20.54
N GLU A 117 2.02 -3.30 19.90
CA GLU A 117 3.04 -2.38 20.40
C GLU A 117 3.47 -1.44 19.29
N TYR A 118 3.51 -0.13 19.58
CA TYR A 118 4.02 0.89 18.69
C TYR A 118 5.43 1.30 19.13
N VAL A 119 6.40 1.07 18.26
CA VAL A 119 7.78 1.51 18.46
C VAL A 119 8.04 2.69 17.50
N PRO A 120 8.27 3.91 18.01
CA PRO A 120 8.56 5.06 17.16
C PRO A 120 9.79 4.80 16.28
N GLY A 121 9.61 4.98 14.97
CA GLY A 121 10.71 4.92 14.01
C GLY A 121 11.48 6.23 13.94
N ARG A 122 12.62 6.23 13.24
CA ARG A 122 13.41 7.44 12.97
C ARG A 122 12.69 8.47 12.09
N PHE A 123 11.66 8.03 11.36
CA PHE A 123 10.89 8.82 10.40
C PHE A 123 9.40 8.92 10.80
N GLY A 124 9.10 8.77 12.09
CA GLY A 124 7.75 8.82 12.66
C GLY A 124 7.51 10.07 13.51
#